data_AF-A0A6P1IV68-F1
#
_entry.id   AF-A0A6P1IV68-F1
#
_cell.length_a   1.000
_cell.length_b   1.000
_cell.length_c   1.000
_cell.angle_alpha   90.00
_cell.angle_beta   90.00
_cell.angle_gamma   90.00
#
_symmetry.space_group_name_H-M   'P 1'
#
loop_
_entity.id
_entity.type
_entity.pdbx_description
1 polymer ?
#
loop_
_entity_poly.entity_id
_entity_poly.type
_entity_poly.pdbx_seq_one_letter_code
_entity_poly.pdbx_strand_id
1 'polypeptide(L)'
;MSSTSSSAFSSVKLPAGLVRQAREAAQPQRRSVAGQIEYWATLGRIAEETGLTVLEAREAIARYDVQAQRAESADPMDAIETRFLAAESNGRLAQAVRDTVQSNRHKTTAARRAA
;
A
#
# COMPACT_ATOMS: atom_id res chain seq x y z
N MET A 1 18.95 18.17 -45.12
CA MET A 1 18.44 17.23 -44.11
C MET A 1 19.61 16.88 -43.21
N SER A 2 19.78 17.57 -42.08
CA SER A 2 20.87 17.32 -41.15
C SER A 2 20.29 16.71 -39.89
N SER A 3 20.48 15.41 -39.71
CA SER A 3 20.11 14.66 -38.52
C SER A 3 21.11 14.97 -37.42
N THR A 4 20.74 15.88 -36.51
CA THR A 4 21.46 16.09 -35.26
C THR A 4 21.26 14.86 -34.39
N SER A 5 22.26 13.99 -34.30
CA SER A 5 22.32 12.93 -33.28
C SER A 5 22.51 13.59 -31.91
N SER A 6 21.42 14.00 -31.27
CA SER A 6 21.48 14.46 -29.88
C SER A 6 21.94 13.30 -29.01
N SER A 7 23.09 13.45 -28.35
CA SER A 7 23.58 12.49 -27.36
C SER A 7 22.48 12.16 -26.35
N ALA A 8 22.18 10.87 -26.15
CA ALA A 8 21.21 10.40 -25.17
C ALA A 8 21.64 10.66 -23.71
N PHE A 9 22.89 11.07 -23.49
CA PHE A 9 23.47 11.31 -22.18
C PHE A 9 24.10 12.69 -22.07
N SER A 10 23.86 13.35 -20.94
CA SER A 10 24.44 14.63 -20.56
C SER A 10 25.08 14.51 -19.16
N SER A 11 26.27 15.07 -19.00
CA SER A 11 26.97 15.13 -17.72
C SER A 11 26.55 16.40 -16.98
N VAL A 12 25.94 16.24 -15.80
CA VAL A 12 25.47 17.34 -14.96
C VAL A 12 26.29 17.40 -13.68
N LYS A 13 26.83 18.58 -13.34
CA LYS A 13 27.51 18.80 -12.06
C LYS A 13 26.46 18.92 -10.95
N LEU A 14 26.47 17.98 -10.03
CA LEU A 14 25.60 17.97 -8.85
C LEU A 14 26.42 18.12 -7.57
N PRO A 15 25.89 18.80 -6.54
CA PRO A 15 26.53 18.85 -5.23
C PRO A 15 26.77 17.46 -4.66
N ALA A 16 27.95 17.23 -4.07
CA ALA A 16 28.33 15.91 -3.54
C ALA A 16 27.34 15.39 -2.48
N GLY A 17 26.80 16.29 -1.64
CA GLY A 17 25.79 15.94 -0.63
C GLY A 17 24.52 15.36 -1.24
N LEU A 18 24.04 15.94 -2.35
CA LEU A 18 22.84 15.48 -3.05
C LEU A 18 23.09 14.12 -3.71
N VAL A 19 24.26 13.92 -4.31
CA VAL A 19 24.64 12.63 -4.91
C VAL A 19 24.69 11.53 -3.84
N ARG A 20 25.20 11.83 -2.65
CA ARG A 20 25.22 10.88 -1.52
C ARG A 20 23.81 10.51 -1.06
N GLN A 21 22.94 11.50 -0.85
CA GLN A 21 21.53 11.26 -0.46
C GLN A 21 20.80 10.41 -1.50
N ALA A 22 20.95 10.74 -2.78
CA ALA A 22 20.36 9.97 -3.87
C ALA A 22 20.88 8.52 -3.89
N ARG A 23 22.17 8.30 -3.61
CA ARG A 23 22.75 6.96 -3.52
C ARG A 23 22.16 6.15 -2.36
N GLU A 24 22.05 6.74 -1.17
CA GLU A 24 21.47 6.11 0.01
C GLU A 24 20.00 5.73 -0.23
N ALA A 25 19.20 6.65 -0.78
CA ALA A 25 17.79 6.40 -1.12
C ALA A 25 17.60 5.34 -2.22
N ALA A 26 18.58 5.19 -3.12
CA ALA A 26 18.53 4.23 -4.21
C ALA A 26 18.92 2.80 -3.79
N GLN A 27 19.71 2.65 -2.70
CA GLN A 27 20.25 1.35 -2.26
C GLN A 27 19.18 0.28 -2.03
N PRO A 28 18.07 0.54 -1.29
CA PRO A 28 17.05 -0.48 -1.02
C PRO A 28 16.43 -1.04 -2.29
N GLN A 29 16.31 -0.21 -3.33
CA GLN A 29 15.70 -0.56 -4.61
C GLN A 29 16.74 -1.00 -5.65
N ARG A 30 18.02 -1.09 -5.28
CA ARG A 30 19.15 -1.43 -6.15
C ARG A 30 19.21 -0.56 -7.42
N ARG A 31 18.79 0.71 -7.30
CA ARG A 31 18.81 1.67 -8.41
C ARG A 31 20.14 2.41 -8.48
N SER A 32 20.50 2.87 -9.67
CA SER A 32 21.61 3.81 -9.83
C SER A 32 21.19 5.21 -9.37
N VAL A 33 22.16 6.10 -9.10
CA VAL A 33 21.86 7.51 -8.78
C VAL A 33 21.08 8.19 -9.91
N ALA A 34 21.45 7.92 -11.16
CA ALA A 34 20.73 8.43 -12.33
C ALA A 34 19.29 7.91 -12.37
N GLY A 35 19.08 6.61 -12.15
CA GLY A 35 17.73 6.02 -12.09
C GLY A 35 16.91 6.54 -10.92
N GLN A 36 17.53 6.89 -9.80
CA GLN A 36 16.84 7.52 -8.67
C GLN A 36 16.38 8.94 -9.00
N ILE A 37 17.18 9.70 -9.74
CA ILE A 37 16.82 11.05 -10.21
C ILE A 37 15.67 10.96 -11.23
N GLU A 38 15.76 10.04 -12.19
CA GLU A 38 14.71 9.80 -13.19
C GLU A 38 13.38 9.40 -12.55
N TYR A 39 13.43 8.52 -11.55
CA TYR A 39 12.26 8.13 -10.78
C TYR A 39 11.58 9.33 -10.10
N TRP A 40 12.34 10.16 -9.39
CA TRP A 40 11.79 11.37 -8.76
C TRP A 40 11.26 12.38 -9.77
N ALA A 41 11.92 12.55 -10.92
CA ALA A 41 11.43 13.41 -11.99
C ALA A 41 10.10 12.91 -12.58
N THR A 42 9.95 11.59 -12.71
CA THR A 42 8.71 10.96 -13.18
C THR A 42 7.58 11.15 -12.18
N LEU A 43 7.85 10.92 -10.88
CA LEU A 43 6.88 11.18 -9.82
C LEU A 43 6.42 12.64 -9.77
N GLY A 44 7.35 13.59 -9.94
CA GLY A 44 7.02 15.02 -10.00
C GLY A 44 6.07 15.35 -11.14
N ARG A 45 6.34 14.82 -12.34
CA ARG A 45 5.45 15.01 -13.51
C ARG A 45 4.06 14.43 -13.26
N ILE A 46 3.96 13.22 -12.72
CA ILE A 46 2.67 12.60 -12.39
C ILE A 46 1.93 13.44 -11.35
N ALA A 47 2.62 13.94 -10.32
CA ALA A 47 2.00 14.81 -9.33
C ALA A 47 1.46 16.11 -9.95
N GLU A 48 2.21 16.73 -10.86
CA GLU A 48 1.75 17.93 -11.60
C GLU A 48 0.54 17.63 -12.50
N GLU A 49 0.57 16.55 -13.28
CA GLU A 49 -0.53 16.13 -14.17
C GLU A 49 -1.80 15.77 -13.39
N THR A 50 -1.65 15.17 -12.21
CA THR A 50 -2.78 14.82 -11.32
C THR A 50 -3.26 15.99 -10.48
N GLY A 51 -2.56 17.12 -10.51
CA GLY A 51 -2.85 18.28 -9.66
C GLY A 51 -2.56 18.05 -8.17
N LEU A 52 -1.81 16.99 -7.82
CA LEU A 52 -1.44 16.70 -6.45
C LEU A 52 -0.42 17.72 -5.95
N THR A 53 -0.89 18.69 -5.16
CA THR A 53 -0.01 19.68 -4.57
C THR A 53 0.81 19.09 -3.43
N VAL A 54 1.94 19.73 -3.14
CA VAL A 54 2.82 19.34 -2.02
C VAL A 54 2.09 19.39 -0.67
N LEU A 55 1.13 20.30 -0.50
CA LEU A 55 0.32 20.41 0.72
C LEU A 55 -0.62 19.22 0.86
N GLU A 56 -1.33 18.85 -0.21
CA GLU A 56 -2.22 17.69 -0.22
C GLU A 56 -1.46 16.38 0.00
N ALA A 57 -0.27 16.24 -0.61
CA ALA A 57 0.59 15.09 -0.36
C ALA A 57 1.01 15.01 1.12
N ARG A 58 1.38 16.14 1.74
CA ARG A 58 1.70 16.19 3.18
C ARG A 58 0.50 15.83 4.04
N GLU A 59 -0.67 16.34 3.71
CA GLU A 59 -1.89 16.03 4.46
C GLU A 59 -2.26 14.55 4.33
N ALA A 60 -2.13 13.97 3.14
CA ALA A 60 -2.35 12.55 2.92
C ALA A 60 -1.40 11.68 3.76
N ILE A 61 -0.11 12.03 3.83
CA ILE A 61 0.88 11.35 4.68
C ILE A 61 0.50 11.47 6.16
N ALA A 62 0.20 12.69 6.63
CA ALA A 62 -0.18 12.91 8.02
C ALA A 62 -1.44 12.10 8.43
N ARG A 63 -2.44 12.04 7.53
CA ARG A 63 -3.65 11.22 7.75
C ARG A 63 -3.33 9.73 7.78
N TYR A 64 -2.39 9.26 6.96
CA TYR A 64 -1.95 7.87 6.98
C TYR A 64 -1.24 7.53 8.29
N ASP A 65 -0.30 8.37 8.73
CA ASP A 65 0.48 8.14 9.96
C ASP A 65 -0.43 8.06 11.19
N VAL A 66 -1.44 8.93 11.28
CA VAL A 66 -2.44 8.89 12.37
C VAL A 66 -3.25 7.58 12.34
N GLN A 67 -3.60 7.08 11.15
CA GLN A 67 -4.32 5.82 11.02
C GLN A 67 -3.42 4.62 11.37
N ALA A 68 -2.17 4.63 10.92
CA ALA A 68 -1.19 3.60 11.22
C ALA A 68 -0.94 3.51 12.73
N GLN A 69 -0.74 4.64 13.41
CA GLN A 69 -0.57 4.70 14.86
C GLN A 69 -1.80 4.19 15.61
N ARG A 70 -3.02 4.53 15.15
CA ARG A 70 -4.26 3.98 15.75
C ARG A 70 -4.37 2.48 15.57
N ALA A 71 -3.98 1.94 14.42
CA ALA A 71 -3.99 0.50 14.17
C ALA A 71 -2.96 -0.24 15.04
N GLU A 72 -1.77 0.35 15.25
CA GLU A 72 -0.75 -0.20 16.15
C GLU A 72 -1.15 -0.11 17.63
N SER A 73 -1.92 0.91 18.01
CA SER A 73 -2.35 1.14 19.39
C SER A 73 -3.64 0.39 19.76
N ALA A 74 -4.37 -0.14 18.78
CA ALA A 74 -5.58 -0.91 19.02
C ALA A 74 -5.21 -2.30 19.55
N ASP A 75 -5.74 -2.67 20.72
CA ASP A 75 -5.62 -4.05 21.21
C ASP A 75 -6.27 -4.98 20.18
N PRO A 76 -5.56 -6.00 19.66
CA PRO A 76 -6.15 -6.98 18.76
C PRO A 76 -7.43 -7.62 19.33
N MET A 77 -7.58 -7.70 20.65
CA MET A 77 -8.80 -8.19 21.29
C MET A 77 -9.98 -7.23 21.12
N ASP A 78 -9.78 -5.92 21.33
CA ASP A 78 -10.80 -4.89 21.12
C ASP A 78 -11.26 -4.85 19.65
N ALA A 79 -10.34 -5.08 18.72
CA ALA A 79 -10.66 -5.17 17.30
C ALA A 79 -11.54 -6.38 16.98
N ILE A 80 -11.30 -7.53 17.62
CA ILE A 80 -12.14 -8.73 17.49
C ILE A 80 -13.51 -8.50 18.10
N GLU A 81 -13.59 -7.91 19.30
CA GLU A 81 -14.85 -7.59 19.97
C GLU A 81 -15.69 -6.63 19.11
N THR A 82 -15.09 -5.56 18.61
CA THR A 82 -15.76 -4.60 17.74
C THR A 82 -16.28 -5.26 16.47
N ARG A 83 -15.47 -6.13 15.85
CA ARG A 83 -15.89 -6.88 14.64
C ARG A 83 -17.02 -7.86 14.95
N PHE A 84 -17.00 -8.48 16.12
CA PHE A 84 -18.04 -9.41 16.57
C PHE A 84 -19.37 -8.69 16.79
N LEU A 85 -19.37 -7.60 17.56
CA LEU A 85 -20.55 -6.77 17.82
C LEU A 85 -21.12 -6.17 16.53
N ALA A 86 -20.26 -5.74 15.60
CA ALA A 86 -20.68 -5.30 14.28
C ALA A 86 -21.34 -6.44 13.48
N ALA A 87 -20.80 -7.66 13.53
CA ALA A 87 -21.38 -8.82 12.85
C ALA A 87 -22.70 -9.29 13.49
N GLU A 88 -22.88 -9.10 14.79
CA GLU A 88 -24.12 -9.37 15.50
C GLU A 88 -25.21 -8.37 15.11
N SER A 89 -24.92 -7.07 15.20
CA SER A 89 -25.88 -5.99 14.91
C SER A 89 -26.37 -5.96 13.46
N ASN A 90 -25.55 -6.38 12.49
CA ASN A 90 -25.95 -6.48 11.08
C ASN A 90 -26.45 -7.87 10.67
N GLY A 91 -26.60 -8.81 11.62
CA GLY A 91 -27.14 -10.15 11.40
C GLY A 91 -26.21 -11.10 10.63
N ARG A 92 -24.99 -10.69 10.26
CA ARG A 92 -24.01 -11.54 9.56
C ARG A 92 -23.55 -12.70 10.43
N LEU A 93 -23.45 -12.50 11.74
CA LEU A 93 -23.11 -13.56 12.69
C LEU A 93 -24.14 -14.69 12.63
N ALA A 94 -25.43 -14.34 12.68
CA ALA A 94 -26.52 -15.31 12.59
C ALA A 94 -26.54 -16.05 11.25
N GLN A 95 -26.19 -15.38 10.14
CA GLN A 95 -26.06 -16.02 8.84
C GLN A 95 -24.91 -17.02 8.81
N ALA A 96 -23.72 -16.63 9.28
CA ALA A 96 -22.54 -17.48 9.33
C ALA A 96 -22.75 -18.74 10.19
N VAL A 97 -23.47 -18.59 11.32
CA VAL A 97 -23.87 -19.72 12.17
C VAL A 97 -24.79 -20.68 11.41
N ARG A 98 -25.81 -20.17 10.71
CA ARG A 98 -26.73 -21.00 9.92
C ARG A 98 -25.99 -21.77 8.82
N ASP A 99 -25.11 -21.11 8.08
CA ASP A 99 -24.33 -21.71 7.00
C ASP A 99 -23.40 -22.82 7.53
N THR A 100 -22.78 -22.59 8.70
CA THR A 100 -21.91 -23.57 9.37
C THR A 100 -22.70 -24.79 9.83
N VAL A 101 -23.87 -24.58 10.45
CA VAL A 101 -24.75 -25.66 10.91
C VAL A 101 -25.25 -26.50 9.73
N GLN A 102 -25.68 -25.87 8.64
CA GLN A 102 -26.10 -26.58 7.42
C GLN A 102 -24.94 -27.40 6.85
N SER A 103 -23.76 -26.80 6.74
CA SER A 103 -22.56 -27.48 6.24
C SER A 103 -22.18 -28.70 7.08
N ASN A 104 -22.23 -28.59 8.42
CA ASN A 104 -21.97 -29.72 9.31
C ASN A 104 -23.03 -30.81 9.19
N ARG A 105 -24.31 -30.43 9.08
CA ARG A 105 -25.42 -31.39 8.88
C ARG A 105 -25.23 -32.20 7.58
N HIS A 106 -24.84 -31.54 6.49
CA HIS A 106 -24.54 -32.20 5.22
C HIS A 106 -23.39 -33.21 5.35
N LYS A 107 -22.28 -32.82 6.02
CA LYS A 107 -21.14 -33.71 6.28
C LYS A 107 -21.54 -34.94 7.09
N THR A 108 -22.32 -34.77 8.16
CA THR A 108 -22.78 -35.90 9.00
C THR A 108 -23.72 -36.83 8.23
N THR A 109 -24.62 -36.30 7.40
CA THR A 109 -25.49 -37.14 6.56
C THR A 109 -24.73 -37.91 5.48
N ALA A 110 -23.66 -37.32 4.92
CA ALA A 110 -22.80 -38.00 3.96
C ALA A 110 -21.98 -39.11 4.65
N ALA A 111 -21.39 -38.83 5.81
CA ALA A 111 -20.64 -39.82 6.60
C ALA A 111 -21.52 -41.01 7.03
N ARG A 112 -22.78 -40.78 7.40
CA ARG A 112 -23.73 -41.83 7.77
C ARG A 112 -24.22 -42.69 6.59
N ARG A 113 -24.07 -42.23 5.34
CA ARG A 113 -24.39 -43.02 4.13
C ARG A 113 -23.21 -43.84 3.62
N ALA A 114 -21.99 -43.52 4.06
CA ALA A 114 -20.76 -44.21 3.67
C ALA A 114 -20.31 -45.30 4.66
N ALA A 115 -21.05 -45.47 5.77
CA ALA A 115 -20.87 -46.50 6.79
C ALA A 115 -22.02 -47.50 6.71
#